data_AF-A0A7C6AA61-F1
#
_entry.id   AF-A0A7C6AA61-F1
#
_cell.length_a   1.000
_cell.length_b   1.000
_cell.length_c   1.000
_cell.angle_alpha   90.00
_cell.angle_beta   90.00
_cell.angle_gamma   90.00
#
_symmetry.space_group_name_H-M   'P 1'
#
loop_
_entity.id
_entity.type
_entity.pdbx_description
1 polymer ?
#
loop_
_entity_poly.entity_id
_entity_poly.type
_entity_poly.pdbx_seq_one_letter_code
_entity_poly.pdbx_strand_id
1 'polypeptide(L)'
;MTELLPVAKHFGTAEKKKKVTAKERMSLDFKLNGYTFSDEFMLIPRLAEPVIIGSATLQKWRMKLDFENDEVIIDPRVTKLRLLTFK
;
A
#
# COMPACT_ATOMS: atom_id res chain seq x y z
N MET A 1 2.32 -14.77 -5.10
CA MET A 1 1.14 -15.54 -5.56
C MET A 1 -0.06 -14.63 -5.44
N THR A 2 -1.01 -14.68 -6.37
CA THR A 2 -2.27 -13.94 -6.27
C THR A 2 -3.30 -14.79 -5.52
N GLU A 3 -4.16 -14.14 -4.75
CA GLU A 3 -5.21 -14.77 -3.95
C GLU A 3 -6.54 -14.07 -4.17
N LEU A 4 -7.64 -14.81 -4.16
CA LEU A 4 -8.98 -14.23 -4.22
C LEU A 4 -9.30 -13.49 -2.91
N LEU A 5 -9.94 -12.35 -3.02
CA LEU A 5 -10.53 -11.68 -1.87
C LEU A 5 -11.73 -12.48 -1.34
N PRO A 6 -11.97 -12.53 -0.02
CA PRO A 6 -13.15 -13.19 0.55
C PRO A 6 -14.46 -12.63 -0.01
N VAL A 7 -14.48 -11.32 -0.30
CA VAL A 7 -15.59 -10.62 -0.96
C VAL A 7 -14.99 -9.59 -1.92
N ALA A 8 -15.50 -9.53 -3.14
CA ALA A 8 -15.08 -8.53 -4.12
C ALA A 8 -15.35 -7.11 -3.60
N LYS A 9 -14.41 -6.19 -3.83
CA LYS A 9 -14.53 -4.79 -3.39
C LYS A 9 -14.82 -3.91 -4.60
N HIS A 10 -15.76 -2.98 -4.44
CA HIS A 10 -16.16 -2.04 -5.48
C HIS A 10 -15.82 -0.61 -5.08
N PHE A 11 -15.13 0.10 -5.96
CA PHE A 11 -14.68 1.48 -5.71
C PHE A 11 -15.24 2.41 -6.77
N GLY A 12 -15.67 3.61 -6.35
CA GLY A 12 -15.93 4.71 -7.27
C GLY A 12 -14.62 5.33 -7.75
N THR A 13 -14.60 5.85 -8.97
CA THR A 13 -13.46 6.62 -9.49
C THR A 13 -13.78 8.12 -9.50
N ALA A 14 -12.77 8.96 -9.78
CA ALA A 14 -12.98 10.39 -9.99
C ALA A 14 -13.92 10.70 -11.17
N GLU A 15 -13.99 9.80 -12.16
CA GLU A 15 -14.94 9.88 -13.27
C GLU A 15 -16.33 9.42 -12.81
N LYS A 16 -17.32 10.33 -12.89
CA LYS A 16 -18.69 10.04 -12.47
C LYS A 16 -19.23 8.79 -13.19
N LYS A 17 -19.87 7.90 -12.42
CA LYS A 17 -20.46 6.61 -12.84
C LYS A 17 -19.47 5.50 -13.21
N LYS A 18 -18.16 5.77 -13.27
CA LYS A 18 -17.15 4.72 -13.48
C LYS A 18 -16.78 4.08 -12.14
N LYS A 19 -16.81 2.75 -12.13
CA LYS A 19 -16.49 1.92 -10.97
C LYS A 19 -15.41 0.92 -11.35
N VAL A 20 -14.58 0.58 -10.37
CA VAL A 20 -13.60 -0.51 -10.49
C VAL A 20 -13.91 -1.59 -9.47
N THR A 21 -13.60 -2.83 -9.82
CA THR A 21 -13.83 -3.99 -8.94
C THR A 21 -12.52 -4.71 -8.73
N ALA A 22 -12.11 -4.86 -7.48
CA ALA A 22 -11.02 -5.73 -7.07
C ALA A 22 -11.58 -7.09 -6.66
N LYS A 23 -11.05 -8.15 -7.25
CA LYS A 23 -11.41 -9.55 -6.91
C LYS A 23 -10.26 -10.31 -6.29
N GLU A 24 -9.04 -9.85 -6.52
CA GLU A 24 -7.82 -10.51 -6.10
C GLU A 24 -6.96 -9.55 -5.30
N ARG A 25 -6.09 -10.13 -4.48
CA ARG A 25 -5.03 -9.47 -3.73
C ARG A 25 -3.71 -10.18 -3.96
N MET A 26 -2.62 -9.48 -3.70
CA MET A 26 -1.29 -10.08 -3.63
C MET A 26 -0.41 -9.35 -2.63
N SER A 27 0.44 -10.11 -1.94
CA SER A 27 1.50 -9.55 -1.11
C SER A 27 2.70 -9.21 -1.99
N LEU A 28 3.19 -7.98 -1.88
CA LEU A 28 4.34 -7.48 -2.63
C LEU A 28 5.32 -6.77 -1.71
N ASP A 29 6.59 -6.89 -2.07
CA ASP A 29 7.65 -6.03 -1.55
C ASP A 29 7.85 -4.85 -2.50
N PHE A 30 7.99 -3.65 -1.93
CA PHE A 30 8.31 -2.44 -2.68
C PHE A 30 9.42 -1.65 -1.99
N LYS A 31 10.20 -0.93 -2.80
CA LYS A 31 11.30 -0.10 -2.31
C LYS A 31 10.91 1.37 -2.38
N LEU A 32 11.11 2.09 -1.28
CA LEU A 32 10.87 3.53 -1.19
C LEU A 32 11.95 4.15 -0.29
N ASN A 33 12.63 5.19 -0.78
CA ASN A 33 13.70 5.91 -0.07
C ASN A 33 14.79 4.99 0.52
N GLY A 34 15.18 3.95 -0.22
CA GLY A 34 16.20 2.98 0.18
C GLY A 34 15.72 1.90 1.17
N TYR A 35 14.47 1.93 1.59
CA TYR A 35 13.87 0.93 2.47
C TYR A 35 12.98 -0.05 1.70
N THR A 36 12.91 -1.30 2.15
CA THR A 36 12.00 -2.32 1.63
C THR A 36 10.80 -2.44 2.57
N PHE A 37 9.60 -2.42 2.01
CA PHE A 37 8.33 -2.60 2.71
C PHE A 37 7.56 -3.75 2.09
N SER A 38 6.78 -4.45 2.91
CA SER A 38 5.91 -5.54 2.45
C SER A 38 4.46 -5.21 2.75
N ASP A 39 3.62 -5.19 1.72
CA ASP A 39 2.19 -4.98 1.94
C ASP A 39 1.30 -5.76 0.99
N GLU A 40 0.02 -5.79 1.35
CA GLU A 40 -1.01 -6.39 0.53
C GLU A 40 -1.63 -5.36 -0.40
N PHE A 41 -1.66 -5.71 -1.69
CA PHE A 41 -2.23 -4.89 -2.74
C PHE A 41 -3.45 -5.57 -3.35
N MET A 42 -4.48 -4.78 -3.63
CA MET A 42 -5.62 -5.23 -4.43
C MET A 42 -5.28 -5.11 -5.91
N LEU A 43 -5.58 -6.14 -6.68
CA LEU A 43 -5.38 -6.14 -8.12
C LEU A 43 -6.57 -5.47 -8.81
N ILE A 44 -6.30 -4.33 -9.44
CA ILE A 44 -7.29 -3.56 -10.20
C ILE A 44 -6.81 -3.46 -11.65
N PRO A 45 -7.59 -3.94 -12.63
CA PRO A 45 -7.21 -3.84 -14.03
C PRO A 45 -7.29 -2.37 -14.51
N ARG A 46 -6.33 -1.98 -15.37
CA ARG A 46 -6.29 -0.67 -16.03
C ARG A 46 -6.27 0.52 -15.05
N LEU A 47 -5.49 0.39 -13.98
CA LEU A 47 -5.14 1.54 -13.14
C LEU A 47 -4.44 2.61 -14.00
N ALA A 48 -4.72 3.89 -13.71
CA ALA A 48 -4.05 5.01 -14.37
C ALA A 48 -2.55 5.05 -14.03
N GLU A 49 -2.22 4.70 -12.79
CA GLU A 49 -0.85 4.59 -12.29
C GLU A 49 -0.49 3.11 -12.03
N PRO A 50 0.79 2.71 -12.14
CA PRO A 50 1.19 1.32 -11.92
C PRO A 50 0.84 0.78 -10.52
N VAL A 51 0.85 1.63 -9.51
CA VAL A 51 0.52 1.29 -8.12
C VAL A 51 -0.09 2.49 -7.41
N ILE A 52 -1.01 2.23 -6.48
CA ILE A 52 -1.58 3.25 -5.59
C ILE A 52 -1.25 2.85 -4.16
N ILE A 53 -0.57 3.74 -3.43
CA ILE A 53 -0.32 3.59 -2.00
C ILE A 53 -1.45 4.29 -1.24
N GLY A 54 -2.34 3.49 -0.66
CA GLY A 54 -3.46 3.99 0.12
C GLY A 54 -3.09 4.33 1.57
N SER A 55 -4.04 4.90 2.30
CA SER A 55 -3.88 5.26 3.71
C SER A 55 -3.50 4.09 4.62
N ALA A 56 -3.97 2.88 4.32
CA ALA A 56 -3.65 1.68 5.11
C ALA A 56 -2.14 1.40 5.14
N THR A 57 -1.49 1.41 3.98
CA THR A 57 -0.04 1.22 3.84
C THR A 57 0.73 2.36 4.51
N LEU A 58 0.29 3.62 4.29
CA LEU A 58 0.91 4.78 4.93
C LEU A 58 0.87 4.68 6.45
N GLN A 59 -0.28 4.30 7.03
CA GLN A 59 -0.46 4.14 8.47
C GLN A 59 0.35 2.96 9.03
N LYS A 60 0.30 1.81 8.36
CA LYS A 60 1.04 0.59 8.73
C LYS A 60 2.54 0.87 8.89
N TRP A 61 3.10 1.62 7.95
CA TRP A 61 4.52 1.95 7.93
C TRP A 61 4.86 3.31 8.52
N ARG A 62 3.87 4.01 9.08
CA ARG A 62 3.99 5.38 9.64
C ARG A 62 4.68 6.35 8.68
N MET A 63 4.42 6.19 7.38
CA MET A 63 4.90 7.09 6.34
C MET A 63 4.17 8.43 6.49
N LYS A 64 4.92 9.53 6.39
CA LYS A 64 4.37 10.89 6.41
C LYS A 64 4.56 11.51 5.03
N LEU A 65 3.52 12.17 4.54
CA LEU A 65 3.59 12.93 3.29
C LEU A 65 4.00 14.36 3.64
N ASP A 66 5.10 14.82 3.04
CA ASP A 66 5.50 16.22 3.03
C ASP A 66 5.03 16.83 1.70
N PHE A 67 3.91 17.54 1.74
CA PHE A 67 3.33 18.16 0.56
C PHE A 67 4.07 19.41 0.11
N GLU A 68 4.87 20.03 0.99
CA GLU A 68 5.64 21.24 0.64
C GLU A 68 6.83 20.87 -0.23
N ASN A 69 7.47 19.73 0.07
CA ASN A 69 8.66 19.24 -0.64
C ASN A 69 8.36 18.10 -1.64
N ASP A 70 7.12 17.62 -1.71
CA ASP A 70 6.69 16.45 -2.51
C ASP A 70 7.48 15.18 -2.14
N GLU A 71 7.67 14.96 -0.83
CA GLU A 71 8.47 13.86 -0.30
C GLU A 71 7.67 12.93 0.63
N VAL A 72 8.13 11.67 0.73
CA VAL A 72 7.64 10.72 1.73
C VAL A 72 8.68 10.57 2.84
N ILE A 73 8.36 11.03 4.03
CA ILE A 73 9.22 10.91 5.21
C ILE A 73 8.94 9.57 5.89
N ILE A 74 10.01 8.81 6.14
CA ILE A 74 9.96 7.47 6.72
C ILE A 74 10.80 7.47 8.00
N ASP A 75 10.22 7.08 9.14
CA ASP A 75 10.98 6.85 10.37
C ASP A 75 11.76 5.52 10.24
N PRO A 76 13.11 5.52 10.24
CA PRO A 76 13.90 4.30 10.11
C PRO A 76 13.67 3.27 11.23
N ARG A 77 12.97 3.64 12.31
CA ARG A 77 12.59 2.72 13.39
C ARG A 77 11.48 1.77 13.00
N VAL A 78 10.64 2.11 12.01
CA VAL A 78 9.53 1.25 11.57
C VAL A 78 9.97 0.11 10.65
N THR A 79 11.15 0.22 10.07
CA THR A 79 11.77 -0.80 9.22
C THR A 79 12.58 -1.82 10.03
N LYS A 80 12.72 -1.62 11.34
CA LYS A 80 13.42 -2.54 12.24
C LYS A 80 12.40 -3.36 13.03
N LEU A 81 12.50 -4.70 12.94
CA LEU A 81 11.77 -5.60 13.82
C LEU A 81 12.25 -5.35 15.27
N ARG A 82 11.39 -4.79 16.12
CA ARG A 82 11.64 -4.70 17.57
C ARG A 82 11.18 -5.98 18.24
N LEU A 83 11.95 -7.05 18.08
CA LEU A 83 11.75 -8.26 18.88
C LEU A 83 12.32 -8.00 20.27
N LEU A 84 11.45 -7.92 21.27
CA LEU A 84 11.87 -8.14 22.65
C LEU A 84 12.12 -9.65 22.78
N THR A 85 13.37 -10.08 22.66
CA THR A 85 13.74 -11.44 23.02
C THR A 85 13.63 -11.55 24.54
N PHE A 86 12.65 -12.30 25.03
CA PHE A 86 12.64 -12.75 26.41
C PHE A 86 13.80 -13.74 26.61
N LYS A 87 14.63 -13.51 27.63
CA LYS A 87 15.69 -14.43 28.06
C LYS A 87 15.10 -15.59 28.84
#